data_AF-A0A7W4JAF0-F1
#
_entry.id   AF-A0A7W4JAF0-F1
#
_cell.length_a   1.000
_cell.length_b   1.000
_cell.length_c   1.000
_cell.angle_alpha   90.00
_cell.angle_beta   90.00
_cell.angle_gamma   90.00
#
_symmetry.space_group_name_H-M   'P 1'
#
loop_
_entity.id
_entity.type
_entity.pdbx_description
1 polymer ?
#
loop_
_entity_poly.entity_id
_entity_poly.type
_entity_poly.pdbx_seq_one_letter_code
_entity_poly.pdbx_strand_id
1 'polypeptide(L)'
;MEHADYLTVGTAGDLSEADYWLFGAMRPRSCPLRVLVAGDDAAVAARLAEAFSAGGRPGAVAFLAPGAQPVHSVHDYIDCDLSADAAPRARLGALADLLAPGGGMRIVVAASDGRGDGYDVAGLFDLLAAAGLAPVCLMAPLEYDPALLDAEPALCTDLDFQPDRARACLAESRAGERAFHVAYVRRAGDRVWRADPMDRDSVPVLHGGDGFALSRLMRPDNRLPVRLGDRVVLVPVPSQSRGLLPLIDGRRTVGDLMAILDNRGVEADQFRQVWRTMFATFAGLSRLLLQAPP
;
A
#
# COMPACT_ATOMS: atom_id res chain seq x y z
N MET A 1 5.24 -22.47 18.48
CA MET A 1 4.93 -21.70 17.26
C MET A 1 6.15 -20.84 17.03
N GLU A 2 7.04 -21.22 16.10
CA GLU A 2 8.20 -20.39 15.74
C GLU A 2 7.68 -19.03 15.28
N HIS A 3 8.07 -17.96 15.97
CA HIS A 3 7.89 -16.62 15.44
C HIS A 3 8.88 -16.48 14.30
N ALA A 4 8.40 -16.18 13.09
CA ALA A 4 9.30 -15.92 11.96
C ALA A 4 10.27 -14.80 12.34
N ASP A 5 11.57 -14.97 12.09
CA ASP A 5 12.63 -14.00 12.44
C ASP A 5 12.69 -12.79 11.46
N TYR A 6 11.68 -12.64 10.60
CA TYR A 6 11.63 -11.61 9.56
C TYR A 6 10.20 -11.17 9.28
N LEU A 7 10.09 -9.94 8.79
CA LEU A 7 8.86 -9.38 8.25
C LEU A 7 8.70 -9.81 6.80
N THR A 8 7.59 -10.49 6.47
CA THR A 8 7.15 -10.61 5.06
C THR A 8 6.42 -9.34 4.67
N VAL A 9 6.62 -8.83 3.47
CA VAL A 9 5.92 -7.64 2.98
C VAL A 9 4.89 -8.06 1.93
N GLY A 10 3.81 -7.29 1.82
CA GLY A 10 2.70 -7.61 0.94
C GLY A 10 1.59 -6.57 1.04
N THR A 11 0.50 -6.84 0.35
CA THR A 11 -0.72 -6.03 0.31
C THR A 11 -1.89 -6.90 0.73
N ALA A 12 -2.77 -6.39 1.59
CA ALA A 12 -4.02 -7.08 1.92
C ALA A 12 -5.17 -6.74 0.98
N GLY A 13 -5.03 -5.67 0.18
CA GLY A 13 -6.11 -5.15 -0.65
C GLY A 13 -7.34 -4.74 0.17
N ASP A 14 -7.12 -4.22 1.37
CA ASP A 14 -8.21 -3.76 2.23
C ASP A 14 -8.54 -2.28 2.00
N LEU A 15 -9.59 -1.80 2.67
CA LEU A 15 -10.04 -0.42 2.53
C LEU A 15 -9.05 0.61 3.08
N SER A 16 -8.19 0.22 4.04
CA SER A 16 -7.21 1.14 4.63
C SER A 16 -6.11 1.48 3.62
N GLU A 17 -5.65 0.48 2.85
CA GLU A 17 -4.71 0.72 1.76
C GLU A 17 -5.34 1.59 0.66
N ALA A 18 -6.59 1.33 0.26
CA ALA A 18 -7.26 2.16 -0.73
C ALA A 18 -7.44 3.61 -0.25
N ASP A 19 -7.87 3.80 1.01
CA ASP A 19 -8.01 5.14 1.62
C ASP A 19 -6.68 5.89 1.66
N TYR A 20 -5.59 5.21 2.01
CA TYR A 20 -4.28 5.81 2.08
C TYR A 20 -3.68 6.09 0.70
N TRP A 21 -3.55 5.07 -0.16
CA TRP A 21 -2.81 5.20 -1.42
C TRP A 21 -3.59 5.97 -2.49
N LEU A 22 -4.91 5.77 -2.61
CA LEU A 22 -5.70 6.46 -3.65
C LEU A 22 -6.21 7.82 -3.21
N PHE A 23 -6.62 7.94 -1.94
CA PHE A 23 -7.27 9.13 -1.41
C PHE A 23 -6.41 9.93 -0.42
N GLY A 24 -5.14 9.57 -0.25
CA GLY A 24 -4.19 10.29 0.59
C GLY A 24 -4.57 10.33 2.07
N ALA A 25 -5.39 9.36 2.53
CA ALA A 25 -6.00 9.37 3.86
C ALA A 25 -6.80 10.65 4.17
N MET A 26 -7.35 11.34 3.17
CA MET A 26 -8.14 12.57 3.39
C MET A 26 -9.63 12.39 3.18
N ARG A 27 -10.05 11.28 2.54
CA ARG A 27 -11.46 11.02 2.27
C ARG A 27 -12.17 10.64 3.57
N PRO A 28 -13.17 11.43 4.04
CA PRO A 28 -13.89 11.10 5.27
C PRO A 28 -14.58 9.75 5.14
N ARG A 29 -14.53 8.94 6.20
CA ARG A 29 -15.17 7.60 6.23
C ARG A 29 -16.69 7.69 6.18
N SER A 30 -17.27 8.82 6.55
CA SER A 30 -18.71 9.11 6.44
C SER A 30 -19.17 9.37 4.99
N CYS A 31 -18.25 9.63 4.06
CA CYS A 31 -18.59 9.80 2.65
C CYS A 31 -18.86 8.43 2.01
N PRO A 32 -20.05 8.18 1.40
CA PRO A 32 -20.37 6.88 0.81
C PRO A 32 -19.36 6.44 -0.24
N LEU A 33 -18.79 5.22 -0.14
CA LEU A 33 -17.82 4.70 -1.11
C LEU A 33 -18.46 3.60 -1.98
N ARG A 34 -18.41 3.75 -3.32
CA ARG A 34 -18.84 2.71 -4.27
C ARG A 34 -17.64 1.91 -4.74
N VAL A 35 -17.66 0.62 -4.44
CA VAL A 35 -16.57 -0.31 -4.75
C VAL A 35 -17.03 -1.32 -5.80
N LEU A 36 -16.18 -1.57 -6.80
CA LEU A 36 -16.32 -2.71 -7.70
C LEU A 36 -15.16 -3.68 -7.46
N VAL A 37 -15.46 -4.94 -7.21
CA VAL A 37 -14.46 -6.01 -7.23
C VAL A 37 -14.59 -6.75 -8.55
N ALA A 38 -13.54 -6.69 -9.38
CA ALA A 38 -13.47 -7.33 -10.68
C ALA A 38 -12.40 -8.42 -10.66
N GLY A 39 -12.81 -9.68 -10.75
CA GLY A 39 -11.90 -10.82 -10.63
C GLY A 39 -12.67 -12.12 -10.50
N ASP A 40 -11.96 -13.23 -10.27
CA ASP A 40 -12.53 -14.58 -10.14
C ASP A 40 -12.97 -14.92 -8.70
N ASP A 41 -12.44 -14.23 -7.69
CA ASP A 41 -12.78 -14.46 -6.28
C ASP A 41 -13.86 -13.51 -5.75
N ALA A 42 -15.11 -14.00 -5.73
CA ALA A 42 -16.24 -13.29 -5.13
C ALA A 42 -16.10 -13.11 -3.59
N ALA A 43 -15.25 -13.89 -2.91
CA ALA A 43 -15.04 -13.75 -1.48
C ALA A 43 -14.35 -12.42 -1.14
N VAL A 44 -13.55 -11.84 -2.04
CA VAL A 44 -12.99 -10.49 -1.87
C VAL A 44 -14.10 -9.46 -1.73
N ALA A 45 -15.13 -9.52 -2.59
CA ALA A 45 -16.28 -8.62 -2.52
C ALA A 45 -17.06 -8.80 -1.20
N ALA A 46 -17.26 -10.05 -0.77
CA ALA A 46 -17.94 -10.34 0.49
C ALA A 46 -17.17 -9.79 1.71
N ARG A 47 -15.84 -9.98 1.77
CA ARG A 47 -14.99 -9.44 2.85
C ARG A 47 -15.04 -7.92 2.90
N LEU A 48 -14.97 -7.25 1.74
CA LEU A 48 -15.10 -5.80 1.70
C LEU A 48 -16.49 -5.35 2.17
N ALA A 49 -17.57 -6.01 1.74
CA ALA A 49 -18.92 -5.69 2.20
C ALA A 49 -19.07 -5.86 3.72
N GLU A 50 -18.50 -6.92 4.29
CA GLU A 50 -18.45 -7.14 5.74
C GLU A 50 -17.67 -6.01 6.45
N ALA A 51 -16.53 -5.59 5.91
CA ALA A 51 -15.74 -4.49 6.45
C ALA A 51 -16.52 -3.15 6.44
N PHE A 52 -17.33 -2.88 5.42
CA PHE A 52 -18.24 -1.72 5.40
C PHE A 52 -19.26 -1.81 6.54
N SER A 53 -19.93 -2.96 6.69
CA SER A 53 -20.94 -3.19 7.71
C SER A 53 -20.36 -3.08 9.13
N ALA A 54 -19.27 -3.78 9.42
CA ALA A 54 -18.60 -3.77 10.71
C ALA A 54 -18.07 -2.38 11.08
N GLY A 55 -17.60 -1.62 10.08
CA GLY A 55 -17.09 -0.26 10.26
C GLY A 55 -18.15 0.84 10.22
N GLY A 56 -19.44 0.52 10.02
CA GLY A 56 -20.51 1.50 9.84
C GLY A 56 -20.27 2.45 8.66
N ARG A 57 -19.48 2.04 7.66
CA ARG A 57 -19.11 2.87 6.52
C ARG A 57 -20.24 2.86 5.49
N PRO A 58 -20.81 4.01 5.09
CA PRO A 58 -21.80 4.04 4.03
C PRO A 58 -21.17 3.68 2.68
N GLY A 59 -21.93 3.00 1.83
CA GLY A 59 -21.53 2.66 0.48
C GLY A 59 -22.05 1.30 0.02
N ALA A 60 -21.48 0.79 -1.07
CA ALA A 60 -21.87 -0.47 -1.67
C ALA A 60 -20.67 -1.14 -2.34
N VAL A 61 -20.68 -2.48 -2.33
CA VAL A 61 -19.70 -3.31 -3.03
C VAL A 61 -20.44 -4.12 -4.10
N ALA A 62 -19.99 -3.99 -5.35
CA ALA A 62 -20.42 -4.79 -6.48
C ALA A 62 -19.33 -5.80 -6.86
N PHE A 63 -19.72 -6.91 -7.49
CA PHE A 63 -18.80 -7.92 -8.00
C PHE A 63 -18.99 -8.11 -9.51
N LEU A 64 -17.88 -8.23 -10.25
CA LEU A 64 -17.87 -8.48 -11.69
C LEU A 64 -16.92 -9.63 -12.01
N ALA A 65 -17.50 -10.79 -12.31
CA ALA A 65 -16.78 -11.99 -12.69
C ALA A 65 -15.95 -11.80 -14.00
N PRO A 66 -14.94 -12.65 -14.26
CA PRO A 66 -14.19 -12.62 -15.51
C PRO A 66 -15.12 -12.86 -16.71
N GLY A 67 -14.86 -12.19 -17.84
CA GLY A 67 -15.69 -12.28 -19.04
C GLY A 67 -17.08 -11.63 -18.97
N ALA A 68 -17.58 -11.28 -17.78
CA ALA A 68 -18.83 -10.54 -17.64
C ALA A 68 -18.67 -9.08 -18.11
N GLN A 69 -19.72 -8.54 -18.75
CA GLN A 69 -19.75 -7.15 -19.17
C GLN A 69 -20.12 -6.25 -17.98
N PRO A 70 -19.38 -5.16 -17.73
CA PRO A 70 -19.74 -4.24 -16.67
C PRO A 70 -21.06 -3.52 -16.96
N VAL A 71 -21.85 -3.31 -15.90
CA VAL A 71 -22.99 -2.39 -15.95
C VAL A 71 -22.45 -0.97 -15.90
N HIS A 72 -22.97 -0.06 -16.73
CA HIS A 72 -22.55 1.35 -16.77
C HIS A 72 -22.94 2.09 -15.48
N SER A 73 -22.11 1.95 -14.45
CA SER A 73 -22.13 2.76 -13.23
C SER A 73 -20.69 3.09 -12.84
N VAL A 74 -20.46 4.34 -12.42
CA VAL A 74 -19.12 4.76 -11.99
C VAL A 74 -18.85 4.35 -10.54
N HIS A 75 -17.60 3.99 -10.25
CA HIS A 75 -17.13 3.52 -8.95
C HIS A 75 -15.96 4.39 -8.47
N ASP A 76 -15.90 4.62 -7.16
CA ASP A 76 -14.87 5.45 -6.55
C ASP A 76 -13.58 4.63 -6.34
N TYR A 77 -13.73 3.34 -6.06
CA TYR A 77 -12.65 2.37 -5.94
C TYR A 77 -12.97 1.11 -6.76
N ILE A 78 -12.00 0.61 -7.52
CA ILE A 78 -12.09 -0.68 -8.21
C ILE A 78 -10.95 -1.58 -7.71
N ASP A 79 -11.26 -2.76 -7.17
CA ASP A 79 -10.26 -3.79 -6.88
C ASP A 79 -10.28 -4.80 -8.02
N CYS A 80 -9.20 -4.87 -8.79
CA CYS A 80 -9.14 -5.65 -10.00
C CYS A 80 -8.03 -6.70 -9.93
N ASP A 81 -8.39 -7.97 -10.07
CA ASP A 81 -7.44 -9.05 -10.32
C ASP A 81 -7.49 -9.47 -11.79
N LEU A 82 -6.39 -9.26 -12.50
CA LEU A 82 -6.19 -9.62 -13.91
C LEU A 82 -5.17 -10.76 -14.06
N SER A 83 -4.71 -11.36 -12.96
CA SER A 83 -3.63 -12.36 -12.99
C SER A 83 -3.98 -13.61 -13.79
N ALA A 84 -5.26 -13.95 -13.88
CA ALA A 84 -5.79 -15.05 -14.68
C ALA A 84 -6.66 -14.60 -15.88
N ASP A 85 -6.73 -13.30 -16.17
CA ASP A 85 -7.57 -12.79 -17.27
C ASP A 85 -6.92 -13.07 -18.63
N ALA A 86 -7.70 -13.55 -19.60
CA ALA A 86 -7.20 -13.90 -20.94
C ALA A 86 -6.94 -12.67 -21.84
N ALA A 87 -7.52 -11.51 -21.52
CA ALA A 87 -7.40 -10.28 -22.28
C ALA A 87 -7.23 -9.06 -21.35
N PRO A 88 -6.17 -9.03 -20.50
CA PRO A 88 -5.99 -8.06 -19.42
C PRO A 88 -6.00 -6.61 -19.90
N ARG A 89 -5.44 -6.31 -21.08
CA ARG A 89 -5.46 -4.95 -21.67
C ARG A 89 -6.87 -4.46 -21.98
N ALA A 90 -7.69 -5.30 -22.61
CA ALA A 90 -9.06 -4.93 -22.96
C ALA A 90 -9.93 -4.80 -21.70
N ARG A 91 -9.76 -5.74 -20.75
CA ARG A 91 -10.45 -5.73 -19.46
C ARG A 91 -10.11 -4.48 -18.65
N LEU A 92 -8.82 -4.13 -18.54
CA LEU A 92 -8.36 -2.96 -17.82
C LEU A 92 -8.92 -1.66 -18.41
N GLY A 93 -8.94 -1.53 -19.74
CA GLY A 93 -9.55 -0.37 -20.42
C GLY A 93 -11.04 -0.22 -20.09
N ALA A 94 -11.81 -1.31 -20.16
CA ALA A 94 -13.23 -1.30 -19.82
C ALA A 94 -13.49 -0.93 -18.35
N LEU A 95 -12.64 -1.39 -17.42
CA LEU A 95 -12.74 -1.03 -16.00
C LEU A 95 -12.30 0.41 -15.73
N ALA A 96 -11.30 0.92 -16.45
CA ALA A 96 -10.87 2.31 -16.36
C ALA A 96 -12.02 3.27 -16.72
N ASP A 97 -12.87 2.92 -17.69
CA ASP A 97 -14.05 3.73 -18.05
C ASP A 97 -15.11 3.81 -16.94
N LEU A 98 -15.09 2.89 -15.97
CA LEU A 98 -16.00 2.88 -14.82
C LEU A 98 -15.46 3.69 -13.64
N LEU A 99 -14.25 4.24 -13.69
CA LEU A 99 -13.73 5.07 -12.60
C LEU A 99 -14.47 6.41 -12.54
N ALA A 100 -15.04 6.72 -11.37
CA ALA A 100 -15.54 8.05 -11.05
C ALA A 100 -14.40 9.08 -11.11
N PRO A 101 -14.69 10.36 -11.39
CA PRO A 101 -13.68 11.42 -11.29
C PRO A 101 -13.00 11.42 -9.91
N GLY A 102 -11.66 11.39 -9.88
CA GLY A 102 -10.90 11.29 -8.63
C GLY A 102 -10.87 9.92 -7.97
N GLY A 103 -11.54 8.92 -8.55
CA GLY A 103 -11.48 7.52 -8.14
C GLY A 103 -10.17 6.86 -8.53
N GLY A 104 -9.96 5.64 -8.04
CA GLY A 104 -8.77 4.86 -8.33
C GLY A 104 -9.01 3.37 -8.32
N MET A 105 -7.98 2.62 -8.71
CA MET A 105 -8.05 1.18 -8.87
C MET A 105 -6.85 0.52 -8.22
N ARG A 106 -7.07 -0.61 -7.55
CA ARG A 106 -6.03 -1.58 -7.24
C ARG A 106 -6.01 -2.59 -8.38
N ILE A 107 -4.84 -2.87 -8.94
CA ILE A 107 -4.67 -3.89 -9.97
C ILE A 107 -3.71 -4.96 -9.50
N VAL A 108 -4.01 -6.21 -9.84
CA VAL A 108 -3.11 -7.36 -9.69
C VAL A 108 -2.89 -7.96 -11.07
N VAL A 109 -1.64 -8.19 -11.45
CA VAL A 109 -1.27 -8.91 -12.68
C VAL A 109 -0.25 -9.98 -12.36
N ALA A 110 -0.26 -11.08 -13.12
CA ALA A 110 0.81 -12.08 -13.05
C ALA A 110 2.14 -11.41 -13.43
N ALA A 111 3.17 -11.64 -12.62
CA ALA A 111 4.51 -11.19 -12.93
C ALA A 111 5.16 -12.13 -13.96
N SER A 112 6.03 -11.58 -14.81
CA SER A 112 6.71 -12.36 -15.84
C SER A 112 7.67 -13.38 -15.23
N ASP A 113 7.55 -14.63 -15.65
CA ASP A 113 8.51 -15.70 -15.34
C ASP A 113 9.65 -15.80 -16.39
N GLY A 114 9.69 -14.86 -17.35
CA GLY A 114 10.63 -14.84 -18.46
C GLY A 114 10.30 -15.83 -19.60
N ARG A 115 9.19 -16.57 -19.54
CA ARG A 115 8.79 -17.57 -20.54
C ARG A 115 7.69 -17.10 -21.49
N GLY A 116 7.21 -15.86 -21.30
CA GLY A 116 6.30 -15.17 -22.23
C GLY A 116 4.89 -14.93 -21.69
N ASP A 117 4.57 -15.45 -20.50
CA ASP A 117 3.33 -15.15 -19.78
C ASP A 117 3.58 -14.08 -18.70
N GLY A 118 2.59 -13.23 -18.42
CA GLY A 118 2.67 -12.19 -17.39
C GLY A 118 3.35 -10.88 -17.81
N TYR A 119 3.63 -10.02 -16.83
CA TYR A 119 4.18 -8.68 -17.02
C TYR A 119 5.43 -8.49 -16.17
N ASP A 120 6.52 -8.01 -16.76
CA ASP A 120 7.58 -7.36 -15.99
C ASP A 120 7.14 -5.93 -15.61
N VAL A 121 7.94 -5.22 -14.81
CA VAL A 121 7.63 -3.83 -14.45
C VAL A 121 7.48 -2.97 -15.70
N ALA A 122 8.35 -3.12 -16.70
CA ALA A 122 8.27 -2.32 -17.91
C ALA A 122 6.93 -2.51 -18.64
N GLY A 123 6.49 -3.75 -18.79
CA GLY A 123 5.23 -4.15 -19.41
C GLY A 123 4.01 -3.76 -18.58
N LEU A 124 4.10 -3.78 -17.24
CA LEU A 124 3.06 -3.25 -16.35
C LEU A 124 2.83 -1.75 -16.62
N PHE A 125 3.89 -0.96 -16.73
CA PHE A 125 3.77 0.47 -17.06
C PHE A 125 3.14 0.67 -18.45
N ASP A 126 3.51 -0.14 -19.43
CA ASP A 126 2.93 -0.05 -20.78
C ASP A 126 1.45 -0.46 -20.80
N LEU A 127 1.06 -1.49 -20.03
CA LEU A 127 -0.33 -1.90 -19.83
C LEU A 127 -1.16 -0.76 -19.23
N LEU A 128 -0.65 -0.12 -18.18
CA LEU A 128 -1.31 1.03 -17.52
C LEU A 128 -1.46 2.21 -18.46
N ALA A 129 -0.38 2.60 -19.14
CA ALA A 129 -0.40 3.72 -20.08
C ALA A 129 -1.39 3.48 -21.23
N ALA A 130 -1.47 2.25 -21.74
CA ALA A 130 -2.43 1.86 -22.76
C ALA A 130 -3.90 1.99 -22.33
N ALA A 131 -4.18 1.88 -21.04
CA ALA A 131 -5.51 2.08 -20.46
C ALA A 131 -5.76 3.54 -20.02
N GLY A 132 -4.83 4.47 -20.29
CA GLY A 132 -4.92 5.86 -19.84
C GLY A 132 -4.79 5.99 -18.32
N LEU A 133 -4.08 5.06 -17.68
CA LEU A 133 -3.84 5.02 -16.23
C LEU A 133 -2.38 5.35 -15.92
N ALA A 134 -2.14 5.88 -14.72
CA ALA A 134 -0.82 6.10 -14.16
C ALA A 134 -0.73 5.46 -12.76
N PRO A 135 0.41 4.85 -12.41
CA PRO A 135 0.60 4.27 -11.10
C PRO A 135 0.73 5.37 -10.04
N VAL A 136 -0.01 5.18 -8.96
CA VAL A 136 0.09 5.95 -7.71
C VAL A 136 1.12 5.31 -6.79
N CYS A 137 1.13 3.98 -6.72
CA CYS A 137 2.02 3.20 -5.87
C CYS A 137 2.17 1.78 -6.43
N LEU A 138 3.38 1.22 -6.40
CA LEU A 138 3.63 -0.22 -6.60
C LEU A 138 3.78 -0.88 -5.23
N MET A 139 3.13 -2.02 -5.01
CA MET A 139 3.00 -2.60 -3.67
C MET A 139 3.97 -3.75 -3.42
N ALA A 140 4.74 -3.75 -2.33
CA ALA A 140 4.99 -2.58 -1.46
C ALA A 140 6.05 -1.64 -2.07
N PRO A 141 5.98 -0.31 -1.82
CA PRO A 141 6.83 0.67 -2.50
C PRO A 141 8.33 0.35 -2.47
N LEU A 142 8.85 -0.03 -1.30
CA LEU A 142 10.28 -0.25 -1.13
C LEU A 142 10.77 -1.52 -1.82
N GLU A 143 9.90 -2.47 -2.18
CA GLU A 143 10.28 -3.62 -3.01
C GLU A 143 10.64 -3.22 -4.45
N TYR A 144 10.22 -2.03 -4.86
CA TYR A 144 10.53 -1.43 -6.16
C TYR A 144 11.58 -0.32 -6.07
N ASP A 145 12.22 -0.16 -4.90
CA ASP A 145 13.38 0.73 -4.74
C ASP A 145 14.68 -0.08 -4.77
N PRO A 146 15.55 0.09 -5.79
CA PRO A 146 16.81 -0.64 -5.86
C PRO A 146 17.75 -0.32 -4.69
N ALA A 147 17.59 0.83 -4.02
CA ALA A 147 18.39 1.20 -2.85
C ALA A 147 18.11 0.31 -1.63
N LEU A 148 16.93 -0.32 -1.57
CA LEU A 148 16.63 -1.30 -0.53
C LEU A 148 17.52 -2.55 -0.67
N LEU A 149 18.05 -2.80 -1.87
CA LEU A 149 18.78 -4.03 -2.20
C LEU A 149 20.30 -3.89 -2.10
N ASP A 150 20.77 -2.69 -1.73
CA ASP A 150 22.18 -2.45 -1.46
C ASP A 150 22.63 -3.23 -0.21
N ALA A 151 23.93 -3.51 -0.09
CA ALA A 151 24.48 -4.26 1.04
C ALA A 151 24.19 -3.57 2.39
N GLU A 152 24.19 -2.25 2.39
CA GLU A 152 23.84 -1.41 3.53
C GLU A 152 22.83 -0.33 3.09
N PRO A 153 21.53 -0.65 3.10
CA PRO A 153 20.50 0.32 2.75
C PRO A 153 20.51 1.50 3.73
N ALA A 154 20.26 2.70 3.25
CA ALA A 154 20.09 3.88 4.08
C ALA A 154 18.68 3.92 4.71
N LEU A 155 18.48 4.81 5.69
CA LEU A 155 17.14 5.09 6.21
C LEU A 155 16.24 5.63 5.09
N CYS A 156 15.05 5.05 4.96
CA CYS A 156 14.05 5.58 4.05
C CYS A 156 13.56 6.94 4.57
N THR A 157 13.53 7.92 3.67
CA THR A 157 13.02 9.27 3.94
C THR A 157 12.03 9.74 2.88
N ASP A 158 11.80 8.91 1.85
CA ASP A 158 10.80 9.19 0.83
C ASP A 158 9.39 8.98 1.42
N LEU A 159 8.53 9.96 1.21
CA LEU A 159 7.13 9.97 1.63
C LEU A 159 6.19 10.08 0.44
N ASP A 160 6.73 10.32 -0.77
CA ASP A 160 5.94 10.43 -1.98
C ASP A 160 5.73 9.05 -2.60
N PHE A 161 6.74 8.16 -2.57
CA PHE A 161 6.65 6.81 -3.14
C PHE A 161 6.16 6.79 -4.60
N GLN A 162 6.29 7.92 -5.31
CA GLN A 162 5.82 8.04 -6.68
C GLN A 162 6.63 7.06 -7.54
N PRO A 163 5.99 6.08 -8.20
CA PRO A 163 6.72 5.06 -8.92
C PRO A 163 7.55 5.64 -10.06
N ASP A 164 8.86 5.43 -10.01
CA ASP A 164 9.77 5.70 -11.12
C ASP A 164 10.01 4.42 -11.92
N ARG A 165 9.72 4.47 -13.23
CA ARG A 165 9.79 3.30 -14.10
C ARG A 165 11.19 2.67 -14.12
N ALA A 166 12.24 3.49 -14.24
CA ALA A 166 13.61 2.99 -14.39
C ALA A 166 14.12 2.36 -13.09
N ARG A 167 13.86 3.00 -11.95
CA ARG A 167 14.18 2.45 -10.62
C ARG A 167 13.44 1.16 -10.35
N ALA A 168 12.13 1.13 -10.62
CA ALA A 168 11.31 -0.06 -10.40
C ALA A 168 11.77 -1.25 -11.27
N CYS A 169 12.13 -1.02 -12.53
CA CYS A 169 12.71 -2.06 -13.40
C CYS A 169 14.07 -2.57 -12.86
N LEU A 170 14.92 -1.66 -12.38
CA LEU A 170 16.21 -2.03 -11.78
C LEU A 170 16.04 -2.81 -10.47
N ALA A 171 15.05 -2.46 -9.65
CA ALA A 171 14.72 -3.19 -8.44
C ALA A 171 14.25 -4.61 -8.78
N GLU A 172 13.32 -4.75 -9.73
CA GLU A 172 12.84 -6.04 -10.21
C GLU A 172 13.98 -6.92 -10.71
N SER A 173 14.87 -6.40 -11.56
CA SER A 173 15.99 -7.18 -12.11
C SER A 173 16.97 -7.67 -11.03
N ARG A 174 16.92 -7.08 -9.83
CA ARG A 174 17.74 -7.45 -8.67
C ARG A 174 16.97 -8.24 -7.62
N ALA A 175 15.63 -8.28 -7.67
CA ALA A 175 14.79 -8.76 -6.57
C ALA A 175 14.44 -10.23 -6.55
N GLY A 176 14.79 -10.94 -7.63
CA GLY A 176 14.42 -12.33 -7.79
C GLY A 176 12.97 -12.47 -8.23
N GLU A 177 12.51 -13.71 -8.29
CA GLU A 177 11.19 -14.05 -8.79
C GLU A 177 10.07 -13.56 -7.86
N ARG A 178 8.95 -13.19 -8.47
CA ARG A 178 7.71 -12.79 -7.81
C ARG A 178 6.55 -13.39 -8.59
N ALA A 179 5.44 -13.68 -7.90
CA ALA A 179 4.27 -14.25 -8.55
C ALA A 179 3.39 -13.17 -9.21
N PHE A 180 3.28 -11.99 -8.58
CA PHE A 180 2.37 -10.94 -9.00
C PHE A 180 2.98 -9.56 -8.84
N HIS A 181 2.54 -8.63 -9.68
CA HIS A 181 2.62 -7.20 -9.39
C HIS A 181 1.28 -6.71 -8.87
N VAL A 182 1.33 -5.88 -7.84
CA VAL A 182 0.16 -5.14 -7.36
C VAL A 182 0.45 -3.66 -7.42
N ALA A 183 -0.49 -2.88 -7.95
CA ALA A 183 -0.37 -1.43 -8.03
C ALA A 183 -1.69 -0.73 -7.69
N TYR A 184 -1.58 0.40 -6.99
CA TYR A 184 -2.66 1.38 -6.92
C TYR A 184 -2.47 2.38 -8.05
N VAL A 185 -3.53 2.64 -8.81
CA VAL A 185 -3.49 3.39 -10.06
C VAL A 185 -4.69 4.32 -10.16
N ARG A 186 -4.55 5.35 -11.00
CA ARG A 186 -5.60 6.33 -11.29
C ARG A 186 -5.55 6.77 -12.74
N ARG A 187 -6.51 7.59 -13.21
CA ARG A 187 -6.44 8.17 -14.55
C ARG A 187 -5.18 9.01 -14.71
N ALA A 188 -4.50 8.87 -15.84
CA ALA A 188 -3.31 9.63 -16.15
C ALA A 188 -3.64 11.14 -16.16
N GLY A 189 -2.79 11.95 -15.51
CA GLY A 189 -2.99 13.38 -15.36
C GLY A 189 -3.85 13.81 -14.16
N ASP A 190 -4.55 12.87 -13.50
CA ASP A 190 -5.21 13.19 -12.24
C ASP A 190 -4.18 13.54 -11.16
N ARG A 191 -4.52 14.53 -10.33
CA ARG A 191 -3.70 14.91 -9.18
C ARG A 191 -3.65 13.78 -8.16
N VAL A 192 -2.44 13.35 -7.79
CA VAL A 192 -2.23 12.44 -6.68
C VAL A 192 -2.08 13.20 -5.36
N TRP A 193 -2.79 12.73 -4.34
CA TRP A 193 -2.71 13.28 -3.00
C TRP A 193 -1.90 12.35 -2.10
N ARG A 194 -1.16 12.94 -1.16
CA ARG A 194 -0.36 12.22 -0.16
C ARG A 194 -0.82 12.61 1.22
N ALA A 195 -0.89 11.62 2.11
CA ALA A 195 -1.12 11.89 3.51
C ALA A 195 0.07 12.69 4.07
N ASP A 196 -0.20 13.74 4.84
CA ASP A 196 0.86 14.35 5.65
C ASP A 196 1.10 13.46 6.87
N PRO A 197 2.26 12.80 7.02
CA PRO A 197 2.55 12.01 8.20
C PRO A 197 2.51 12.83 9.50
N MET A 198 2.61 14.16 9.43
CA MET A 198 2.55 15.05 10.59
C MET A 198 1.16 15.65 10.84
N ASP A 199 0.13 15.26 10.09
CA ASP A 199 -1.23 15.69 10.38
C ASP A 199 -1.64 15.17 11.77
N ARG A 200 -1.85 16.11 12.69
CA ARG A 200 -2.11 15.82 14.11
C ARG A 200 -3.42 15.10 14.32
N ASP A 201 -4.38 15.23 13.42
CA ASP A 201 -5.71 14.64 13.53
C ASP A 201 -5.79 13.26 12.85
N SER A 202 -4.77 12.89 12.08
CA SER A 202 -4.69 11.59 11.43
C SER A 202 -4.41 10.47 12.43
N VAL A 203 -4.97 9.29 12.15
CA VAL A 203 -4.80 8.10 13.00
C VAL A 203 -3.86 7.12 12.32
N PRO A 204 -2.65 6.87 12.86
CA PRO A 204 -1.78 5.81 12.37
C PRO A 204 -2.36 4.42 12.62
N VAL A 205 -2.30 3.57 11.59
CA VAL A 205 -2.82 2.20 11.62
C VAL A 205 -1.73 1.24 11.15
N LEU A 206 -1.46 0.22 11.97
CA LEU A 206 -0.56 -0.86 11.59
C LEU A 206 -1.30 -1.92 10.79
N HIS A 207 -0.67 -2.39 9.72
CA HIS A 207 -1.25 -3.36 8.82
C HIS A 207 -0.57 -4.74 8.95
N GLY A 208 -1.38 -5.80 9.08
CA GLY A 208 -0.95 -7.20 9.16
C GLY A 208 -0.06 -7.55 10.37
N GLY A 209 -0.30 -6.91 11.52
CA GLY A 209 0.37 -7.18 12.80
C GLY A 209 0.14 -6.06 13.82
N ASP A 210 0.68 -6.23 15.02
CA ASP A 210 0.68 -5.19 16.06
C ASP A 210 2.08 -4.61 16.30
N GLY A 211 2.14 -3.48 16.99
CA GLY A 211 3.38 -2.77 17.25
C GLY A 211 4.37 -3.53 18.13
N PHE A 212 3.89 -4.40 19.02
CA PHE A 212 4.78 -5.24 19.85
C PHE A 212 5.44 -6.34 19.02
N ALA A 213 4.70 -6.98 18.13
CA ALA A 213 5.22 -7.99 17.21
C ALA A 213 6.28 -7.39 16.29
N LEU A 214 6.02 -6.23 15.68
CA LEU A 214 7.01 -5.53 14.84
C LEU A 214 8.26 -5.12 15.64
N SER A 215 8.09 -4.57 16.85
CA SER A 215 9.20 -4.22 17.72
C SER A 215 10.08 -5.41 18.13
N ARG A 216 9.51 -6.63 18.19
CA ARG A 216 10.27 -7.85 18.52
C ARG A 216 11.12 -8.36 17.36
N LEU A 217 10.69 -8.13 16.11
CA LEU A 217 11.47 -8.49 14.91
C LEU A 217 12.71 -7.63 14.75
N MET A 218 12.71 -6.42 15.29
CA MET A 218 13.87 -5.54 15.22
C MET A 218 15.07 -6.16 15.93
N ARG A 219 16.25 -6.04 15.31
CA ARG A 219 17.55 -6.46 15.87
C ARG A 219 18.16 -5.39 16.78
N PRO A 220 19.09 -5.74 17.70
CA PRO A 220 19.71 -4.77 18.62
C PRO A 220 20.44 -3.61 17.93
N ASP A 221 20.86 -3.80 16.68
CA ASP A 221 21.51 -2.80 15.82
C ASP A 221 20.51 -1.87 15.10
N ASN A 222 19.23 -1.87 15.50
CA ASN A 222 18.14 -1.08 14.91
C ASN A 222 17.89 -1.39 13.43
N ARG A 223 18.05 -2.66 13.05
CA ARG A 223 17.66 -3.15 11.72
C ARG A 223 16.45 -4.10 11.82
N LEU A 224 15.55 -3.98 10.86
CA LEU A 224 14.39 -4.83 10.68
C LEU A 224 14.69 -5.85 9.57
N PRO A 225 14.74 -7.17 9.86
CA PRO A 225 14.86 -8.19 8.83
C PRO A 225 13.56 -8.24 8.01
N VAL A 226 13.66 -8.03 6.69
CA VAL A 226 12.54 -8.04 5.75
C VAL A 226 12.80 -9.07 4.66
N ARG A 227 11.84 -9.97 4.43
CA ARG A 227 11.90 -10.97 3.36
C ARG A 227 11.44 -10.36 2.04
N LEU A 228 12.31 -10.41 1.04
CA LEU A 228 12.06 -10.00 -0.34
C LEU A 228 12.43 -11.16 -1.26
N GLY A 229 11.44 -11.83 -1.85
CA GLY A 229 11.69 -13.07 -2.59
C GLY A 229 12.35 -14.14 -1.70
N ASP A 230 13.50 -14.64 -2.12
CA ASP A 230 14.28 -15.67 -1.41
C ASP A 230 15.30 -15.13 -0.40
N ARG A 231 15.46 -13.80 -0.30
CA ARG A 231 16.47 -13.15 0.55
C ARG A 231 15.89 -12.34 1.69
N VAL A 232 16.68 -12.14 2.73
CA VAL A 232 16.36 -11.25 3.86
C VAL A 232 17.26 -10.01 3.80
N VAL A 233 16.64 -8.84 3.66
CA VAL A 233 17.30 -7.53 3.72
C VAL A 233 17.19 -6.96 5.13
N LEU A 234 18.26 -6.33 5.62
CA LEU A 234 18.27 -5.69 6.94
C LEU A 234 18.01 -4.20 6.81
N VAL A 235 16.73 -3.83 6.85
CA VAL A 235 16.26 -2.44 6.66
C VAL A 235 16.54 -1.62 7.91
N PRO A 236 17.28 -0.50 7.84
CA PRO A 236 17.49 0.35 8.99
C PRO A 236 16.19 1.03 9.41
N VAL A 237 15.99 1.17 10.72
CA VAL A 237 14.88 1.92 11.30
C VAL A 237 15.41 2.83 12.42
N PRO A 238 14.74 3.95 12.71
CA PRO A 238 15.11 4.78 13.86
C PRO A 238 15.12 3.97 15.15
N SER A 239 16.09 4.20 16.04
CA SER A 239 16.22 3.43 17.29
C SER A 239 14.99 3.55 18.19
N GLN A 240 14.31 4.69 18.13
CA GLN A 240 13.07 4.97 18.87
C GLN A 240 11.86 4.20 18.35
N SER A 241 11.94 3.57 17.16
CA SER A 241 10.81 2.83 16.57
C SER A 241 10.29 1.74 17.50
N ARG A 242 11.16 1.08 18.27
CA ARG A 242 10.73 0.04 19.24
C ARG A 242 9.76 0.56 20.29
N GLY A 243 9.94 1.80 20.74
CA GLY A 243 9.11 2.43 21.76
C GLY A 243 7.86 3.11 21.19
N LEU A 244 7.92 3.52 19.91
CA LEU A 244 6.82 4.18 19.20
C LEU A 244 5.80 3.19 18.64
N LEU A 245 6.25 2.11 17.99
CA LEU A 245 5.37 1.11 17.36
C LEU A 245 4.26 0.61 18.31
N PRO A 246 4.53 0.25 19.58
CA PRO A 246 3.49 -0.25 20.48
C PRO A 246 2.44 0.79 20.90
N LEU A 247 2.68 2.08 20.64
CA LEU A 247 1.71 3.14 20.93
C LEU A 247 0.65 3.27 19.82
N ILE A 248 0.92 2.71 18.63
CA ILE A 248 0.03 2.74 17.47
C ILE A 248 -1.02 1.65 17.64
N ASP A 249 -2.21 2.05 18.09
CA ASP A 249 -3.34 1.17 18.39
C ASP A 249 -4.52 1.34 17.41
N GLY A 250 -4.32 2.10 16.34
CA GLY A 250 -5.38 2.43 15.37
C GLY A 250 -6.46 3.36 15.93
N ARG A 251 -6.22 4.02 17.07
CA ARG A 251 -7.16 4.96 17.71
C ARG A 251 -6.51 6.28 18.07
N ARG A 252 -5.30 6.24 18.64
CA ARG A 252 -4.51 7.44 18.95
C ARG A 252 -4.16 8.18 17.67
N THR A 253 -4.32 9.49 17.69
CA THR A 253 -3.90 10.37 16.62
C THR A 253 -2.39 10.61 16.66
N VAL A 254 -1.80 11.14 15.58
CA VAL A 254 -0.41 11.61 15.59
C VAL A 254 -0.22 12.67 16.69
N GLY A 255 -1.21 13.54 16.92
CA GLY A 255 -1.20 14.51 18.01
C GLY A 255 -1.14 13.88 19.40
N ASP A 256 -1.83 12.78 19.62
CA ASP A 256 -1.75 12.02 20.88
C ASP A 256 -0.37 11.40 21.08
N LEU A 257 0.23 10.86 20.02
CA LEU A 257 1.59 10.32 20.08
C LEU A 257 2.62 11.40 20.40
N MET A 258 2.48 12.59 19.80
CA MET A 258 3.29 13.76 20.12
C MET A 258 3.17 14.12 21.61
N ALA A 259 1.95 14.23 22.13
CA ALA A 259 1.72 14.57 23.53
C ALA A 259 2.26 13.51 24.51
N ILE A 260 2.15 12.22 24.17
CA ILE A 260 2.71 11.12 24.99
C ILE A 260 4.23 11.23 25.07
N LEU A 261 4.90 11.55 23.96
CA LEU A 261 6.34 11.62 23.93
C LEU A 261 6.88 12.92 24.52
N ASP A 262 6.18 14.04 24.37
CA ASP A 262 6.46 15.29 25.08
C ASP A 262 6.47 15.08 26.61
N ASN A 263 5.46 14.38 27.14
CA ASN A 263 5.40 13.98 28.56
C ASN A 263 6.53 13.04 29.00
N ARG A 264 7.26 12.42 28.05
CA ARG A 264 8.45 11.60 28.30
C ARG A 264 9.76 12.37 28.06
N GLY A 265 9.69 13.68 27.85
CA GLY A 265 10.84 14.56 27.63
C GLY A 265 11.40 14.50 26.20
N VAL A 266 10.61 14.08 25.20
CA VAL A 266 11.00 14.11 23.79
C VAL A 266 10.53 15.41 23.15
N GLU A 267 11.49 16.23 22.74
CA GLU A 267 11.21 17.51 22.08
C GLU A 267 10.45 17.34 20.75
N ALA A 268 9.63 18.32 20.39
CA ALA A 268 8.77 18.26 19.21
C ALA A 268 9.53 18.04 17.89
N ASP A 269 10.71 18.66 17.73
CA ASP A 269 11.55 18.49 16.53
C ASP A 269 12.20 17.11 16.48
N GLN A 270 12.57 16.56 17.64
CA GLN A 270 13.06 15.19 17.74
C GLN A 270 11.96 14.19 17.36
N PHE A 271 10.74 14.39 17.87
CA PHE A 271 9.58 13.59 17.46
C PHE A 271 9.37 13.65 15.96
N ARG A 272 9.32 14.86 15.38
CA ARG A 272 9.09 15.07 13.94
C ARG A 272 10.08 14.30 13.09
N GLN A 273 11.37 14.37 13.40
CA GLN A 273 12.41 13.69 12.63
C GLN A 273 12.27 12.17 12.71
N VAL A 274 12.10 11.64 13.93
CA VAL A 274 11.96 10.20 14.18
C VAL A 274 10.68 9.66 13.54
N TRP A 275 9.56 10.32 13.77
CA TRP A 275 8.24 9.92 13.26
C TRP A 275 8.22 9.89 11.74
N ARG A 276 8.70 10.94 11.06
CA ARG A 276 8.72 10.97 9.59
C ARG A 276 9.59 9.87 9.00
N THR A 277 10.76 9.61 9.57
CA THR A 277 11.66 8.55 9.10
C THR A 277 11.07 7.17 9.35
N MET A 278 10.51 6.94 10.56
CA MET A 278 9.81 5.70 10.88
C MET A 278 8.63 5.48 9.94
N PHE A 279 7.81 6.52 9.75
CA PHE A 279 6.65 6.48 8.87
C PHE A 279 7.05 6.16 7.42
N ALA A 280 8.05 6.85 6.86
CA ALA A 280 8.59 6.54 5.54
C ALA A 280 8.98 5.06 5.40
N THR A 281 9.76 4.53 6.33
CA THR A 281 10.15 3.11 6.27
C THR A 281 8.94 2.17 6.36
N PHE A 282 8.06 2.34 7.35
CA PHE A 282 6.96 1.39 7.56
C PHE A 282 5.81 1.56 6.55
N ALA A 283 5.55 2.76 6.03
CA ALA A 283 4.62 2.98 4.92
C ALA A 283 5.18 2.40 3.61
N GLY A 284 6.49 2.56 3.38
CA GLY A 284 7.19 1.96 2.25
C GLY A 284 7.20 0.42 2.26
N LEU A 285 7.05 -0.18 3.44
CA LEU A 285 6.86 -1.63 3.64
C LEU A 285 5.37 -2.03 3.74
N SER A 286 4.43 -1.10 3.50
CA SER A 286 2.98 -1.30 3.63
C SER A 286 2.53 -1.80 5.01
N ARG A 287 3.23 -1.39 6.07
CA ARG A 287 2.97 -1.77 7.47
C ARG A 287 2.42 -0.67 8.34
N LEU A 288 2.59 0.59 7.95
CA LEU A 288 2.04 1.74 8.66
C LEU A 288 1.38 2.68 7.67
N LEU A 289 0.08 2.90 7.83
CA LEU A 289 -0.72 3.81 7.03
C LEU A 289 -1.33 4.88 7.93
N LEU A 290 -1.87 5.94 7.33
CA LEU A 290 -2.75 6.89 8.01
C LEU A 290 -4.20 6.64 7.61
N GLN A 291 -5.08 6.77 8.59
CA GLN A 291 -6.51 6.92 8.36
C GLN A 291 -6.89 8.40 8.46
N ALA A 292 -7.88 8.80 7.65
CA ALA A 292 -8.48 10.12 7.74
C ALA A 292 -8.98 10.42 9.16
N PRO A 293 -8.93 11.70 9.58
CA PRO A 293 -9.54 12.14 10.82
C PRO A 293 -11.01 11.66 10.93
N PRO A 294 -11.47 11.30 12.14
CA PRO A 294 -12.82 10.81 12.39
C PRO A 294 -13.92 11.83 12.03
#